data_AF-A0A3B4AF14-F1
#
_entry.id   AF-A0A3B4AF14-F1
#
_cell.length_a   1.000
_cell.length_b   1.000
_cell.length_c   1.000
_cell.angle_alpha   90.00
_cell.angle_beta   90.00
_cell.angle_gamma   90.00
#
_symmetry.space_group_name_H-M   'P 1'
#
loop_
_entity.id
_entity.type
_entity.pdbx_description
1 polymer ?
#
loop_
_entity_poly.entity_id
_entity_poly.type
_entity_poly.pdbx_seq_one_letter_code
_entity_poly.pdbx_strand_id
1 'polypeptide(L)'
;MIHNLTVTGVSTSSMNLSWTKPAGHSSFYTVHWTDGHEPMTETVTETFTGITNLTAGVEYNITVTAVAGDHETKGGGESIAQYTSKYNMQ
;
A
#
# COMPACT_ATOMS: atom_id res chain seq x y z
N MET A 1 4.43 0.06 14.92
CA MET A 1 4.92 0.19 13.54
C MET A 1 4.24 -0.87 12.69
N ILE A 2 4.00 -0.63 11.40
CA ILE A 2 3.46 -1.65 10.48
C ILE A 2 4.45 -2.82 10.38
N HIS A 3 3.92 -4.03 10.21
CA HIS A 3 4.69 -5.26 10.03
C HIS A 3 4.09 -6.13 8.92
N ASN A 4 4.93 -6.90 8.23
CA ASN A 4 4.55 -7.88 7.23
C ASN A 4 3.70 -7.28 6.09
N LEU A 5 3.99 -6.06 5.66
CA LEU A 5 3.42 -5.50 4.45
C LEU A 5 3.79 -6.40 3.24
N THR A 6 2.79 -6.92 2.57
CA THR A 6 2.94 -7.89 1.48
C THR A 6 1.98 -7.60 0.34
N VAL A 7 2.42 -7.89 -0.90
CA VAL A 7 1.54 -7.96 -2.07
C VAL A 7 0.98 -9.38 -2.19
N THR A 8 -0.34 -9.51 -2.11
CA THR A 8 -1.06 -10.80 -2.15
C THR A 8 -1.63 -11.11 -3.53
N GLY A 9 -1.70 -10.11 -4.41
CA GLY A 9 -2.12 -10.27 -5.80
C GLY A 9 -1.62 -9.11 -6.64
N VAL A 10 -1.26 -9.38 -7.89
CA VAL A 10 -0.78 -8.38 -8.84
C VAL A 10 -1.43 -8.62 -10.20
N SER A 11 -1.86 -7.54 -10.84
CA SER A 11 -2.34 -7.52 -12.21
C SER A 11 -1.57 -6.48 -13.02
N THR A 12 -1.99 -6.23 -14.27
CA THR A 12 -1.45 -5.16 -15.10
C THR A 12 -1.83 -3.77 -14.61
N SER A 13 -2.88 -3.62 -13.79
CA SER A 13 -3.41 -2.32 -13.38
C SER A 13 -3.81 -2.22 -11.91
N SER A 14 -3.56 -3.25 -11.11
CA SER A 14 -3.90 -3.28 -9.69
C SER A 14 -2.98 -4.19 -8.86
N MET A 15 -2.95 -3.96 -7.56
CA MET A 15 -2.32 -4.82 -6.57
C MET A 15 -3.20 -4.95 -5.33
N ASN A 16 -3.22 -6.15 -4.73
CA ASN A 16 -3.82 -6.38 -3.42
C ASN A 16 -2.72 -6.38 -2.37
N LEU A 17 -2.91 -5.60 -1.31
CA LEU A 17 -1.97 -5.40 -0.22
C LEU A 17 -2.54 -5.96 1.07
N SER A 18 -1.69 -6.51 1.92
CA SER A 18 -2.05 -6.89 3.28
C SER A 18 -0.90 -6.62 4.25
N TRP A 19 -1.23 -6.31 5.51
CA TRP A 19 -0.25 -6.09 6.56
C TRP A 19 -0.78 -6.56 7.92
N THR A 20 0.11 -6.67 8.90
CA THR A 20 -0.24 -7.00 10.28
C THR A 20 -0.57 -5.73 11.06
N LYS A 21 -1.68 -5.74 11.82
CA LYS A 21 -2.04 -4.65 12.73
C LYS A 21 -0.91 -4.42 13.74
N PRO A 22 -0.41 -3.18 13.91
CA PRO A 22 0.57 -2.86 14.95
C PRO A 22 -0.01 -3.08 16.35
N ALA A 23 0.84 -3.40 17.33
CA ALA A 23 0.44 -3.38 18.74
C ALA A 23 0.01 -1.95 19.16
N GLY A 24 -1.17 -1.83 19.79
CA GLY A 24 -1.76 -0.55 20.20
C GLY A 24 -3.09 -0.22 19.49
N HIS A 25 -3.62 0.99 19.75
CA HIS A 25 -4.91 1.45 19.22
C HIS A 25 -4.75 2.26 17.92
N SER A 26 -4.32 1.62 16.84
CA SER A 26 -4.45 2.22 15.50
C SER A 26 -5.91 2.22 15.06
N SER A 27 -6.37 3.37 14.57
CA SER A 27 -7.75 3.59 14.12
C SER A 27 -7.90 3.47 12.61
N PHE A 28 -6.89 3.87 11.85
CA PHE A 28 -6.86 3.75 10.39
C PHE A 28 -5.42 3.72 9.88
N TYR A 29 -5.28 3.49 8.58
CA TYR A 29 -4.01 3.39 7.87
C TYR A 29 -4.03 4.30 6.66
N THR A 30 -2.88 4.91 6.35
CA THR A 30 -2.67 5.63 5.10
C THR A 30 -1.77 4.78 4.21
N VAL A 31 -2.25 4.48 3.01
CA VAL A 31 -1.54 3.75 1.97
C VAL A 31 -1.11 4.76 0.92
N HIS A 32 0.17 4.79 0.63
CA HIS A 32 0.79 5.68 -0.35
C HIS A 32 1.45 4.84 -1.43
N TRP A 33 1.25 5.15 -2.71
CA TRP A 33 1.99 4.48 -3.78
C TRP A 33 2.40 5.46 -4.89
N THR A 34 3.58 5.23 -5.46
CA THR A 34 4.14 6.05 -6.54
C THR A 34 5.08 5.22 -7.41
N ASP A 35 5.11 5.53 -8.70
CA ASP A 35 6.09 5.03 -9.68
C ASP A 35 7.29 5.98 -9.86
N GLY A 36 7.47 6.93 -8.93
CA GLY A 36 8.46 8.00 -9.01
C GLY A 36 7.86 9.35 -9.43
N HIS A 37 6.58 9.39 -9.81
CA HIS A 37 5.83 10.60 -10.09
C HIS A 37 4.90 11.00 -8.93
N GLU A 38 3.84 11.76 -9.21
CA GLU A 38 2.86 12.18 -8.21
C GLU A 38 2.29 10.95 -7.49
N PRO A 39 2.43 10.89 -6.16
CA PRO A 39 1.95 9.76 -5.39
C PRO A 39 0.42 9.79 -5.29
N MET A 40 -0.16 8.61 -5.24
CA MET A 40 -1.54 8.42 -4.84
C MET A 40 -1.61 8.03 -3.37
N THR A 41 -2.73 8.36 -2.74
CA THR A 41 -2.98 8.13 -1.32
C THR A 41 -4.39 7.61 -1.10
N GLU A 42 -4.52 6.64 -0.21
CA GLU A 42 -5.80 6.16 0.29
C GLU A 42 -5.76 5.99 1.81
N THR A 43 -6.88 6.26 2.47
CA THR A 43 -7.06 5.97 3.90
C THR A 43 -8.03 4.82 4.07
N VAL A 44 -7.62 3.78 4.80
CA VAL A 44 -8.43 2.58 5.04
C VAL A 44 -8.45 2.20 6.53
N THR A 45 -9.51 1.53 6.97
CA THR A 45 -9.63 1.04 8.35
C THR A 45 -9.18 -0.41 8.50
N GLU A 46 -9.26 -1.17 7.42
CA GLU A 46 -8.85 -2.58 7.37
C GLU A 46 -7.33 -2.72 7.23
N THR A 47 -6.80 -3.92 7.51
CA THR A 47 -5.37 -4.24 7.33
C THR A 47 -5.04 -4.80 5.96
N PHE A 48 -5.89 -4.51 4.98
CA PHE A 48 -5.73 -4.86 3.58
C PHE A 48 -6.43 -3.83 2.70
N THR A 49 -5.95 -3.66 1.48
CA THR A 49 -6.64 -2.86 0.45
C THR A 49 -6.19 -3.30 -0.95
N GLY A 50 -6.98 -2.94 -1.96
CA GLY A 50 -6.58 -3.04 -3.35
C GLY A 50 -6.27 -1.66 -3.92
N ILE A 51 -5.06 -1.46 -4.45
CA ILE A 51 -4.71 -0.25 -5.20
C ILE A 51 -4.94 -0.49 -6.69
N THR A 52 -5.48 0.50 -7.39
CA THR A 52 -5.88 0.41 -8.82
C THR A 52 -5.33 1.57 -9.63
N ASN A 53 -5.65 1.61 -10.92
CA ASN A 53 -5.18 2.62 -11.88
C ASN A 53 -3.65 2.63 -12.03
N LEU A 54 -3.02 1.46 -11.89
CA LEU A 54 -1.59 1.29 -12.09
C LEU A 54 -1.28 1.09 -13.58
N THR A 55 -0.05 1.39 -13.96
CA THR A 55 0.46 1.15 -15.32
C THR A 55 1.15 -0.21 -15.39
N ALA A 56 0.92 -0.95 -16.49
CA ALA A 56 1.46 -2.29 -16.69
C ALA A 56 2.99 -2.29 -16.85
N GLY A 57 3.67 -3.23 -16.18
CA GLY A 57 5.13 -3.37 -16.22
C GLY A 57 5.92 -2.29 -15.48
N VAL A 58 5.26 -1.48 -14.65
CA VAL A 58 5.87 -0.38 -13.88
C VAL A 58 6.06 -0.80 -12.43
N GLU A 59 7.18 -0.37 -11.82
CA GLU A 59 7.44 -0.55 -10.39
C GLU A 59 6.74 0.56 -9.60
N TYR A 60 6.04 0.16 -8.54
CA TYR A 60 5.48 1.08 -7.57
C TYR A 60 6.16 0.88 -6.23
N ASN A 61 6.59 1.97 -5.61
CA ASN A 61 6.94 2.01 -4.19
C ASN A 61 5.66 2.24 -3.39
N ILE A 62 5.33 1.31 -2.51
CA ILE A 62 4.13 1.31 -1.68
C ILE A 62 4.55 1.47 -0.23
N THR A 63 3.95 2.43 0.48
CA THR A 63 4.19 2.67 1.91
C THR A 63 2.87 2.65 2.66
N VAL A 64 2.80 1.89 3.76
CA VAL A 64 1.66 1.88 4.67
C VAL A 64 2.08 2.49 6.00
N THR A 65 1.28 3.43 6.51
CA THR A 65 1.50 4.11 7.79
C THR A 65 0.28 3.94 8.69
N ALA A 66 0.50 3.55 9.96
CA ALA A 66 -0.57 3.51 10.95
C ALA A 66 -0.87 4.91 11.49
N VAL A 67 -2.15 5.24 11.69
CA VAL A 67 -2.58 6.50 12.31
C VAL A 67 -3.45 6.21 13.54
N ALA A 68 -3.18 6.88 14.64
CA ALA A 68 -3.94 6.74 15.88
C ALA A 68 -5.33 7.42 15.78
N GLY A 69 -6.22 7.10 16.72
CA GLY A 69 -7.59 7.61 16.75
C GLY A 69 -7.74 9.11 17.00
N ASP A 70 -6.64 9.79 17.36
CA ASP A 70 -6.56 11.25 17.41
C ASP A 70 -6.42 11.88 16.02
N HIS A 71 -6.34 11.07 14.96
CA HIS A 71 -6.16 11.44 13.56
C HIS A 71 -4.83 12.16 13.21
N GLU A 72 -3.94 12.32 14.18
CA GLU A 72 -2.71 13.11 14.02
C GLU A 72 -1.46 12.26 14.25
N THR A 73 -1.49 11.34 15.21
CA THR A 73 -0.31 10.57 15.58
C THR A 73 -0.03 9.47 14.55
N LYS A 74 1.01 9.68 13.74
CA LYS A 74 1.52 8.69 12.78
C LYS A 74 2.50 7.74 13.46
N GLY A 75 2.20 6.45 13.46
CA GLY A 75 3.14 5.40 13.86
C GLY A 75 4.16 5.09 12.77
N GLY A 76 5.17 4.28 13.08
CA GLY A 76 6.13 3.81 12.07
C GLY A 76 5.44 3.06 10.92
N GLY A 77 5.75 3.44 9.69
CA GLY A 77 5.28 2.78 8.48
C GLY A 77 6.22 1.69 7.97
N GLU A 78 5.76 0.95 6.96
CA GLU A 78 6.55 -0.05 6.23
C GLU A 78 6.40 0.19 4.73
N SER A 79 7.48 -0.06 3.97
CA SER A 79 7.51 0.17 2.52
C SER A 79 7.96 -1.09 1.78
N ILE A 80 7.38 -1.32 0.61
CA ILE A 80 7.78 -2.36 -0.35
C ILE A 80 7.80 -1.78 -1.76
N ALA A 81 8.60 -2.38 -2.65
CA ALA A 81 8.58 -2.08 -4.08
C ALA A 81 8.09 -3.31 -4.85
N GLN A 82 7.19 -3.11 -5.81
CA GLN A 82 6.60 -4.20 -6.59
C GLN A 82 6.31 -3.74 -8.03
N TYR A 83 6.62 -4.59 -9.00
CA TYR A 83 6.20 -4.40 -10.39
C TYR A 83 4.79 -4.92 -10.62
N THR A 84 3.99 -4.17 -11.40
CA THR A 84 2.77 -4.70 -12.03
C THR A 84 3.11 -5.73 -13.10
N SER A 85 2.14 -6.59 -13.42
CA SER A 85 2.29 -7.51 -14.54
C SER A 85 2.42 -6.75 -15.87
N LYS A 86 3.14 -7.34 -16.84
CA LYS A 86 3.22 -6.81 -18.20
C LYS A 86 2.08 -7.38 -19.05
N TYR A 87 1.70 -6.66 -20.11
CA TYR A 87 0.91 -7.28 -21.17
C TYR A 87 1.74 -8.37 -21.85
N ASN A 88 1.17 -9.56 -22.02
CA ASN A 88 1.78 -10.57 -22.87
C ASN A 88 1.67 -10.08 -24.31
N MET A 89 2.78 -9.70 -24.92
CA MET A 89 2.86 -9.48 -26.37
C MET A 89 3.00 -10.85 -27.02
N GLN A 90 2.07 -11.17 -27.92
CA GLN A 90 2.08 -12.40 -28.71
C GLN A 90 3.03 -12.30 -29.90
#